data_AF-A0A495ZMC1-F1
#
_entry.id   AF-A0A495ZMC1-F1
#
_cell.length_a   1.000
_cell.length_b   1.000
_cell.length_c   1.000
_cell.angle_alpha   90.00
_cell.angle_beta   90.00
_cell.angle_gamma   90.00
#
_symmetry.space_group_name_H-M   'P 1'
#
loop_
_entity.id
_entity.type
_entity.pdbx_description
1 polymer ?
#
loop_
_entity_poly.entity_id
_entity_poly.type
_entity_poly.pdbx_seq_one_letter_code
_entity_poly.pdbx_strand_id
1 'polypeptide(L)' 'MGLHGGLIRVWDVETRTLLHRFRTGNASSPTNFTFTPDGKTLVSGGWDGTVLVWNLENILQKNR' A
#
# COMPACT_ATOMS: atom_id res chain seq x y z
N MET A 1 -23.24 -6.51 -6.79
CA MET A 1 -22.26 -6.55 -5.69
C MET A 1 -20.88 -6.27 -6.29
N GLY A 2 -20.49 -4.99 -6.36
CA GLY A 2 -19.17 -4.62 -6.87
C GLY A 2 -18.14 -4.82 -5.77
N LEU A 3 -17.05 -5.53 -6.08
CA LEU A 3 -15.89 -5.61 -5.19
C LEU A 3 -15.31 -4.20 -5.03
N HIS A 4 -15.65 -3.51 -3.94
CA HIS A 4 -15.00 -2.25 -3.52
C HIS A 4 -13.61 -2.54 -2.91
N GLY A 5 -12.86 -3.46 -3.51
CA GLY A 5 -11.48 -3.71 -3.13
C GLY A 5 -10.58 -2.67 -3.78
N GLY A 6 -9.97 -1.81 -2.99
CA GLY A 6 -8.92 -0.89 -3.43
C GLY A 6 -7.66 -1.64 -3.87
N LEU A 7 -6.95 -1.05 -4.84
CA LEU A 7 -5.61 -1.48 -5.22
C LEU A 7 -4.62 -0.37 -4.89
N ILE A 8 -3.54 -0.72 -4.20
CA ILE A 8 -2.43 0.19 -3.92
C ILE A 8 -1.25 -0.24 -4.78
N ARG A 9 -0.56 0.74 -5.35
CA ARG A 9 0.61 0.51 -6.20
C ARG A 9 1.80 1.26 -5.61
N VAL A 10 2.91 0.55 -5.45
CA VAL A 10 4.19 1.13 -5.04
C VAL A 10 5.05 1.26 -6.30
N TRP A 11 5.52 2.46 -6.55
CA TRP A 11 6.34 2.81 -7.71
C TRP A 11 7.71 3.27 -7.26
N ASP A 12 8.71 2.91 -8.03
CA ASP A 12 10.01 3.57 -8.00
C ASP A 12 9.92 4.82 -8.87
N VAL A 13 10.20 5.98 -8.26
CA VAL A 13 10.05 7.28 -8.93
C VAL A 13 11.21 7.54 -9.91
N GLU A 14 12.41 7.05 -9.59
CA GLU A 14 13.62 7.29 -10.35
C GLU A 14 13.62 6.49 -11.66
N THR A 15 13.34 5.20 -11.56
CA THR A 15 13.27 4.28 -12.71
C THR A 15 11.88 4.26 -13.36
N ARG A 16 10.87 4.89 -12.72
CA ARG A 16 9.46 4.91 -13.16
C ARG A 16 8.86 3.51 -13.31
N THR A 17 9.32 2.57 -12.50
CA THR A 17 8.87 1.18 -12.54
C THR A 17 7.90 0.87 -11.41
N LEU A 18 6.98 -0.04 -11.69
CA LEU A 18 6.07 -0.55 -10.66
C LEU A 18 6.79 -1.64 -9.86
N LEU A 19 6.92 -1.44 -8.54
CA LEU A 19 7.58 -2.39 -7.65
C LEU A 19 6.63 -3.43 -7.10
N HIS A 20 5.43 -2.99 -6.70
CA HIS A 20 4.47 -3.89 -6.08
C HIS A 20 3.03 -3.42 -6.19
N ARG A 21 2.09 -4.37 -6.10
CA ARG A 21 0.65 -4.12 -6.02
C ARG A 21 0.08 -4.80 -4.80
N PHE A 22 -0.51 -4.03 -3.88
CA PHE A 22 -1.26 -4.57 -2.77
C PHE A 22 -2.75 -4.57 -3.10
N ARG A 23 -3.43 -5.66 -2.73
CA ARG A 23 -4.90 -5.74 -2.75
C ARG A 23 -5.40 -5.54 -1.33
N THR A 24 -6.37 -4.65 -1.16
CA THR A 24 -7.03 -4.46 0.15
C THR A 24 -8.06 -5.56 0.43
N GLY A 25 -8.28 -6.47 -0.52
CA GLY A 25 -9.24 -7.57 -0.40
C GLY A 25 -10.67 -7.05 -0.42
N ASN A 26 -11.45 -7.43 0.59
CA ASN A 26 -12.83 -6.96 0.81
C ASN A 26 -12.89 -5.75 1.75
N ALA A 27 -11.75 -5.28 2.26
CA ALA A 27 -11.72 -4.05 3.05
C ALA A 27 -12.15 -2.88 2.16
N SER A 28 -12.94 -1.97 2.74
CA SER A 28 -13.32 -0.73 2.06
C SER A 28 -12.10 -0.03 1.49
N SER A 29 -12.28 0.67 0.36
CA SER A 29 -11.22 1.48 -0.23
C SER A 29 -10.59 2.37 0.85
N PRO A 30 -9.27 2.27 1.10
CA PRO A 30 -8.65 3.08 2.12
C PRO A 30 -8.75 4.55 1.72
N THR A 31 -9.09 5.39 2.68
CA THR A 31 -9.33 6.81 2.41
C THR A 31 -8.17 7.68 2.77
N ASN A 32 -7.26 7.16 3.59
CA ASN A 32 -6.06 7.83 4.00
C ASN A 32 -4.89 6.84 4.01
N PHE A 33 -3.70 7.38 3.72
CA PHE A 33 -2.44 6.66 3.70
C PHE A 33 -1.37 7.48 4.39
N THR A 34 -0.50 6.83 5.14
CA THR A 34 0.70 7.47 5.71
C THR A 34 1.86 6.50 5.74
N PHE A 35 3.07 7.03 5.55
CA PHE A 35 4.30 6.28 5.75
C PHE A 35 4.81 6.48 7.17
N THR A 36 5.45 5.46 7.69
CA THR A 36 6.35 5.62 8.85
C THR A 36 7.52 6.54 8.50
N PRO A 37 8.11 7.27 9.46
CA PRO A 37 9.20 8.21 9.19
C PRO A 37 10.43 7.58 8.52
N ASP A 38 10.64 6.27 8.72
CA ASP A 38 11.71 5.51 8.08
C ASP A 38 11.39 5.08 6.64
N GLY A 39 10.16 5.32 6.16
CA GLY A 39 9.68 4.96 4.82
C GLY A 39 9.45 3.45 4.62
N LYS A 40 9.62 2.63 5.66
CA LYS A 40 9.61 1.16 5.53
C LYS A 40 8.24 0.55 5.69
N THR A 41 7.32 1.25 6.33
CA THR A 41 5.95 0.77 6.57
C THR A 41 4.93 1.76 6.04
N LEU A 42 3.97 1.26 5.27
CA LEU A 42 2.78 1.98 4.81
C LEU A 42 1.58 1.57 5.66
N VAL A 43 0.86 2.55 6.19
CA VAL A 43 -0.36 2.35 6.98
C VAL A 43 -1.53 3.04 6.27
N SER A 44 -2.68 2.37 6.21
CA SER A 44 -3.92 2.94 5.69
C SER A 44 -5.12 2.62 6.58
N GLY A 45 -6.11 3.51 6.55
CA GLY A 45 -7.40 3.33 7.24
C GLY A 45 -8.57 3.43 6.26
N GLY A 46 -9.53 2.51 6.40
CA GLY A 46 -10.82 2.51 5.70
C GLY A 46 -11.95 3.10 6.54
N TRP A 47 -13.07 3.47 5.90
CA TRP A 47 -14.28 3.95 6.59
C TRP A 47 -14.91 2.90 7.51
N ASP A 48 -14.68 1.62 7.22
CA ASP A 48 -15.16 0.48 8.01
C ASP A 48 -14.32 0.22 9.28
N GLY A 49 -13.35 1.08 9.58
CA GLY A 49 -12.45 0.93 10.72
C GLY A 49 -11.32 -0.07 10.47
N THR A 50 -11.21 -0.66 9.27
CA THR A 50 -10.09 -1.55 8.93
C THR A 50 -8.82 -0.73 8.79
N VAL A 51 -7.77 -1.15 9.51
CA VAL A 51 -6.41 -0.65 9.34
C VAL A 51 -5.60 -1.70 8.60
N LEU A 52 -5.00 -1.31 7.48
CA LEU A 52 -4.11 -2.16 6.70
C LEU A 52 -2.68 -1.64 6.84
N VAL A 53 -1.75 -2.56 7.09
CA VAL A 53 -0.33 -2.27 7.29
C VAL A 53 0.48 -3.12 6.34
N TRP A 54 1.40 -2.49 5.60
CA TRP A 54 2.32 -3.16 4.70
C TRP A 54 3.76 -2.82 5.04
N ASN A 55 4.58 -3.84 5.26
CA ASN A 55 6.04 -3.70 5.37
C ASN A 55 6.65 -3.74 3.96
N LEU A 56 7.41 -2.70 3.63
CA LEU A 56 8.04 -2.48 2.33
C LEU A 56 9.54 -2.81 2.32
N GLU A 57 10.14 -3.21 3.45
CA GLU A 57 11.59 -3.51 3.51
C GLU A 57 12.00 -4.53 2.43
N ASN A 58 11.22 -5.60 2.27
CA ASN A 58 11.49 -6.62 1.26
C ASN A 58 11.29 -6.14 -0.19
N ILE A 59 10.50 -5.09 -0.41
CA ILE A 59 10.28 -4.49 -1.73
C ILE A 59 11.44 -3.55 -2.06
N LEU A 60 11.89 -2.76 -1.09
CA LEU A 60 12.99 -1.82 -1.25
C LEU A 60 14.34 -2.53 -1.45
N GLN A 61 14.56 -3.70 -0.84
CA GLN A 61 15.79 -4.48 -1.03
C GLN A 61 15.93 -5.07 -2.45
N LYS A 62 14.82 -5.25 -3.19
CA LYS A 62 14.86 -5.78 -4.56
C LYS A 62 15.32 -4.75 -5.61
N ASN A 63 15.39 -3.48 -5.24
CA ASN A 63 15.75 -2.36 -6.13
C ASN A 63 17.18 -1.85 -5.95
N ARG A 64 18.02 -2.55 -5.18
CA ARG A 64 19.47 -2.28 -5.09
C ARG A 64 20.23 -3.27 -5.96
#